data_AF-A0A2E6HG49-F1
#
_entry.id   AF-A0A2E6HG49-F1
#
_cell.length_a   1.000
_cell.length_b   1.000
_cell.length_c   1.000
_cell.angle_alpha   90.00
_cell.angle_beta   90.00
_cell.angle_gamma   90.00
#
_symmetry.space_group_name_H-M   'P 1'
#
loop_
_entity.id
_entity.type
_entity.pdbx_description
1 polymer ?
#
loop_
_entity_poly.entity_id
_entity_poly.type
_entity_poly.pdbx_seq_one_letter_code
_entity_poly.pdbx_strand_id
1 'polypeptide(L)'
;MVPNERIQSQFIEILCLVIALAFVAVGCGKAPSSSLDADSSQSQREQRLKRELASLQKRYKSSQARLESLQRQFDSGDSGPLTSFMPVPDILDEMFDFRTGSKNRRSHSRRLNFLLESLIRQGDIAVPHIREFLNRMEDVDYAIRREGEKDEEYEKRYRNFRATLNFSQPPSMRIALIDVLAEIGGSSAESTLVEVLSTTGRGFEVAYTAKALQGMLGKAAYSKEVLAVAHELLIDPVSVSNGNHFDRVSKNYLFMVLDMYNDQTFVQVAQGMFINDDGRIDRTILNYFDNTGKDQSLDAIVQAFRSGRVHESDMDNLAASATKYVGKNPQADQLFRDIITNDQYNLETKRDAIQSLISSDGDVNTPGVPPDLLQARLDLISSIQFDESDMMGRGMKLLGLQIEYKLSGDRGAERKAQEEARRIFGELEKRERNAKRSGRPNTLNNSQPTIVPAQ
;
A
#
# COMPACT_ATOMS: atom_id res chain seq x y z
N MET A 1 44.01 -45.33 -23.03
CA MET A 1 43.50 -46.08 -24.21
C MET A 1 42.08 -46.53 -23.87
N VAL A 2 41.09 -45.86 -24.48
CA VAL A 2 39.65 -46.18 -24.67
C VAL A 2 38.87 -46.78 -23.49
N PRO A 3 37.95 -46.02 -22.86
CA PRO A 3 36.55 -46.04 -23.31
C PRO A 3 35.77 -44.73 -23.03
N ASN A 4 35.63 -43.85 -24.03
CA ASN A 4 34.72 -42.68 -23.91
C ASN A 4 33.82 -42.50 -25.15
N GLU A 5 34.16 -43.12 -26.29
CA GLU A 5 33.37 -43.02 -27.53
C GLU A 5 32.12 -43.91 -27.55
N ARG A 6 32.09 -45.01 -26.78
CA ARG A 6 30.91 -45.90 -26.72
C ARG A 6 29.71 -45.30 -25.99
N ILE A 7 29.94 -44.41 -25.02
CA ILE A 7 28.85 -43.79 -24.24
C ILE A 7 28.21 -42.64 -25.04
N GLN A 8 29.00 -41.87 -25.79
CA GLN A 8 28.45 -40.81 -26.65
C GLN A 8 27.67 -41.36 -27.84
N SER A 9 28.09 -42.48 -28.44
CA SER A 9 27.35 -43.12 -29.54
C SER A 9 25.96 -43.62 -29.11
N GLN A 10 25.85 -44.22 -27.92
CA GLN A 10 24.57 -44.73 -27.41
C GLN A 10 23.58 -43.62 -27.02
N PHE A 11 24.07 -42.47 -26.56
CA PHE A 11 23.21 -41.32 -26.26
C PHE A 11 22.64 -40.65 -27.53
N ILE A 12 23.41 -40.64 -28.62
CA ILE A 12 22.97 -40.08 -29.91
C ILE A 12 21.91 -40.99 -30.56
N GLU A 13 22.08 -42.32 -30.50
CA GLU A 13 21.09 -43.27 -31.02
C GLU A 13 19.75 -43.23 -30.25
N ILE A 14 19.79 -43.09 -28.92
CA ILE A 14 18.57 -42.97 -28.09
C ILE A 14 17.85 -41.64 -28.36
N LEU A 15 18.60 -40.54 -28.57
CA LEU A 15 18.02 -39.22 -28.88
C LEU A 15 17.37 -39.21 -30.29
N CYS A 16 17.97 -39.87 -31.27
CA CYS A 16 17.40 -40.01 -32.61
C CYS A 16 16.13 -40.88 -32.64
N LEU A 17 16.04 -41.91 -31.79
CA LEU A 17 14.84 -42.76 -31.64
C LEU A 17 13.66 -42.02 -31.00
N VAL A 18 13.91 -41.13 -30.04
CA VAL A 18 12.86 -40.30 -29.40
C VAL A 18 12.31 -39.23 -30.37
N ILE A 19 13.17 -38.67 -31.23
CA ILE A 19 12.75 -37.69 -32.25
C ILE A 19 11.94 -38.36 -33.38
N ALA A 20 12.27 -39.59 -33.76
CA ALA A 20 11.51 -40.34 -34.76
C ALA A 20 10.11 -40.76 -34.27
N LEU A 21 9.95 -41.06 -32.98
CA LEU A 21 8.65 -41.40 -32.37
C LEU A 21 7.71 -40.20 -32.22
N ALA A 22 8.25 -38.97 -32.17
CA ALA A 22 7.44 -37.75 -32.13
C ALA A 22 6.81 -37.38 -33.49
N PHE A 23 7.33 -37.91 -34.61
CA PHE A 23 6.85 -37.58 -35.96
C PHE A 23 5.77 -38.52 -36.52
N VAL A 24 5.39 -39.61 -35.83
CA VAL A 24 4.42 -40.60 -36.34
C VAL A 24 3.03 -40.53 -35.66
N ALA A 25 2.81 -39.62 -34.70
CA ALA A 25 1.52 -39.49 -34.01
C ALA A 25 0.62 -38.35 -34.55
N VAL A 26 0.64 -38.09 -35.86
CA VAL A 26 -0.39 -37.28 -36.54
C VAL A 26 -1.12 -38.16 -37.54
N GLY A 27 -2.21 -38.77 -37.08
CA GLY A 27 -3.04 -39.66 -37.88
C GLY A 27 -4.49 -39.68 -37.40
N CYS A 28 -5.30 -38.86 -38.06
CA CYS A 28 -6.77 -38.91 -38.19
C CYS A 28 -7.65 -38.43 -37.03
N GLY A 29 -8.28 -37.26 -37.23
CA GLY A 29 -9.46 -36.87 -36.47
C GLY A 29 -9.95 -35.43 -36.71
N LYS A 30 -10.63 -35.20 -37.85
CA LYS A 30 -11.60 -34.12 -38.17
C LYS A 30 -11.25 -32.65 -37.85
N ALA A 31 -11.20 -31.84 -38.91
CA ALA A 31 -11.17 -30.38 -38.88
C ALA A 31 -12.42 -29.76 -38.21
N PRO A 32 -12.27 -28.54 -37.66
CA PRO A 32 -13.10 -27.46 -38.19
C PRO A 32 -12.29 -26.21 -38.56
N SER A 33 -12.89 -25.50 -39.52
CA SER A 33 -12.51 -24.27 -40.20
C SER A 33 -12.33 -23.03 -39.32
N SER A 34 -11.22 -22.29 -39.51
CA SER A 34 -11.12 -20.82 -39.44
C SER A 34 -9.67 -20.38 -39.72
N SER A 35 -9.31 -20.31 -41.00
CA SER A 35 -7.94 -20.08 -41.48
C SER A 35 -7.57 -18.60 -41.64
N LEU A 36 -7.77 -17.78 -40.60
CA LEU A 36 -7.24 -16.41 -40.54
C LEU A 36 -6.60 -16.05 -39.18
N ASP A 37 -6.87 -16.79 -38.09
CA ASP A 37 -6.26 -16.57 -36.75
C ASP A 37 -5.23 -17.65 -36.34
N ALA A 38 -5.15 -18.76 -37.08
CA ALA A 38 -4.18 -19.83 -36.80
C ALA A 38 -2.74 -19.43 -37.16
N ASP A 39 -2.56 -18.57 -38.16
CA ASP A 39 -1.25 -18.21 -38.71
C ASP A 39 -0.54 -17.15 -37.84
N SER A 40 -1.30 -16.22 -37.25
CA SER A 40 -0.78 -15.22 -36.31
C SER A 40 -0.39 -15.84 -34.96
N SER A 41 -1.16 -16.83 -34.49
CA SER A 41 -0.86 -17.58 -33.27
C SER A 41 0.30 -18.58 -33.44
N GLN A 42 0.44 -19.22 -34.61
CA GLN A 42 1.64 -20.00 -34.95
C GLN A 42 2.89 -19.11 -35.06
N SER A 43 2.79 -17.95 -35.73
CA SER A 43 3.90 -17.00 -35.86
C SER A 43 4.39 -16.46 -34.50
N GLN A 44 3.48 -16.11 -33.60
CA GLN A 44 3.82 -15.69 -32.23
C GLN A 44 4.48 -16.82 -31.43
N ARG A 45 3.99 -18.06 -31.58
CA ARG A 45 4.57 -19.24 -30.92
C ARG A 45 5.97 -19.56 -31.43
N GLU A 46 6.19 -19.45 -32.74
CA GLU A 46 7.52 -19.59 -33.35
C GLU A 46 8.50 -18.51 -32.89
N GLN A 47 8.05 -17.25 -32.81
CA GLN A 47 8.89 -16.16 -32.29
C GLN A 47 9.27 -16.39 -30.83
N ARG A 48 8.33 -16.87 -30.01
CA ARG A 48 8.60 -17.22 -28.61
C ARG A 48 9.60 -18.37 -28.49
N LEU A 49 9.43 -19.44 -29.27
CA LEU A 49 10.37 -20.56 -29.31
C LEU A 49 11.76 -20.14 -29.80
N LYS A 50 11.85 -19.23 -30.77
CA LYS A 50 13.14 -18.68 -31.23
C LYS A 50 13.83 -17.86 -30.14
N ARG A 51 13.08 -17.08 -29.36
CA ARG A 51 13.61 -16.34 -28.20
C ARG A 51 14.10 -17.29 -27.10
N GLU A 52 13.32 -18.34 -26.82
CA GLU A 52 13.71 -19.39 -25.86
C GLU A 52 14.96 -20.14 -26.33
N LEU A 53 15.07 -20.51 -27.61
CA LEU A 53 16.28 -21.15 -28.15
C LEU A 53 17.50 -20.22 -28.06
N ALA A 54 17.34 -18.93 -28.37
CA ALA A 54 18.43 -17.97 -28.28
C ALA A 54 18.90 -17.78 -26.83
N SER A 55 17.98 -17.71 -25.86
CA SER A 55 18.34 -17.63 -24.44
C SER A 55 19.00 -18.91 -23.94
N LEU A 56 18.47 -20.08 -24.31
CA LEU A 56 19.07 -21.39 -24.01
C LEU A 56 20.48 -21.53 -24.58
N GLN A 57 20.70 -21.11 -25.82
CA GLN A 57 22.01 -21.18 -26.45
C GLN A 57 23.01 -20.22 -25.82
N LYS A 58 22.56 -19.02 -25.41
CA LYS A 58 23.37 -18.06 -24.65
C LYS A 58 23.78 -18.64 -23.29
N ARG A 59 22.83 -19.25 -22.56
CA ARG A 59 23.08 -19.93 -21.27
C ARG A 59 24.00 -21.13 -21.40
N TYR A 60 23.88 -21.89 -22.48
CA TYR A 60 24.77 -23.02 -22.75
C TYR A 60 26.21 -22.53 -22.92
N LYS A 61 26.42 -21.49 -23.74
CA LYS A 61 27.74 -20.90 -23.97
C LYS A 61 28.34 -20.30 -22.69
N SER A 62 27.54 -19.61 -21.88
CA SER A 62 28.02 -19.04 -20.61
C SER A 62 28.37 -20.13 -19.59
N SER A 63 27.55 -21.19 -19.51
CA SER A 63 27.82 -22.36 -18.67
C SER A 63 29.08 -23.10 -19.12
N GLN A 64 29.30 -23.22 -20.43
CA GLN A 64 30.51 -23.85 -20.99
C GLN A 64 31.76 -23.02 -20.67
N ALA A 65 31.71 -21.70 -20.87
CA ALA A 65 32.79 -20.80 -20.48
C ALA A 65 33.10 -20.87 -18.97
N ARG A 66 32.08 -21.07 -18.12
CA ARG A 66 32.24 -21.27 -16.68
C ARG A 66 32.91 -22.59 -16.33
N LEU A 67 32.57 -23.69 -17.02
CA LEU A 67 33.26 -24.96 -16.83
C LEU A 67 34.73 -24.84 -17.20
N GLU A 68 35.04 -24.13 -18.29
CA GLU A 68 36.43 -23.88 -18.70
C GLU A 68 37.20 -22.97 -17.74
N SER A 69 36.55 -21.97 -17.13
CA SER A 69 37.18 -21.12 -16.12
C SER A 69 37.41 -21.86 -14.80
N LEU A 70 36.45 -22.69 -14.39
CA LEU A 70 36.56 -23.54 -13.20
C LEU A 70 37.65 -24.59 -13.37
N GLN A 71 37.73 -25.20 -14.54
CA GLN A 71 38.76 -26.18 -14.86
C GLN A 71 40.14 -25.52 -14.86
N ARG A 72 40.28 -24.31 -15.43
CA ARG A 72 41.52 -23.54 -15.36
C ARG A 72 41.95 -23.16 -13.93
N GLN A 73 41.01 -22.83 -13.05
CA GLN A 73 41.30 -22.57 -11.62
C GLN A 73 41.72 -23.83 -10.87
N PHE A 74 41.06 -24.95 -11.16
CA PHE A 74 41.42 -26.24 -10.59
C PHE A 74 42.82 -26.68 -11.03
N ASP A 75 43.14 -26.49 -12.32
CA ASP A 75 44.43 -26.83 -12.91
C ASP A 75 45.56 -25.89 -12.44
N SER A 76 45.25 -24.63 -12.06
CA SER A 76 46.24 -23.68 -11.56
C SER A 76 46.58 -23.83 -10.07
N GLY A 77 45.88 -24.70 -9.33
CA GLY A 77 46.13 -24.95 -7.91
C GLY A 77 45.90 -23.74 -6.98
N ASP A 78 45.20 -22.72 -7.47
CA ASP A 78 44.97 -21.48 -6.73
C ASP A 78 43.86 -21.69 -5.70
N SER A 79 44.17 -21.44 -4.43
CA SER A 79 43.25 -21.58 -3.29
C SER A 79 42.59 -20.26 -2.90
N GLY A 80 42.67 -19.25 -3.78
CA GLY A 80 41.92 -18.01 -3.66
C GLY A 80 40.41 -18.23 -3.52
N PRO A 81 39.66 -17.26 -2.95
CA PRO A 81 38.22 -17.37 -2.78
C PRO A 81 37.57 -17.65 -4.14
N LEU A 82 36.72 -18.67 -4.21
CA LEU A 82 36.02 -19.11 -5.43
C LEU A 82 35.44 -17.89 -6.17
N THR A 83 36.10 -17.46 -7.25
CA THR A 83 35.59 -16.45 -8.19
C THR A 83 34.59 -17.07 -9.18
N SER A 84 33.97 -18.21 -8.81
CA SER A 84 32.88 -18.87 -9.54
C SER A 84 31.55 -18.17 -9.27
N PHE A 85 31.52 -16.85 -9.47
CA PHE A 85 30.26 -16.13 -9.53
C PHE A 85 29.59 -16.47 -10.86
N MET A 86 28.31 -16.82 -10.81
CA MET A 86 27.50 -16.85 -12.02
C MET A 86 27.53 -15.43 -12.63
N PRO A 87 27.76 -15.26 -13.94
CA PRO A 87 27.75 -13.95 -14.58
C PRO A 87 26.45 -13.20 -14.24
N VAL A 88 26.52 -11.89 -13.97
CA VAL A 88 25.35 -11.08 -13.63
C VAL A 88 24.19 -11.26 -14.62
N PRO A 89 24.40 -11.27 -15.96
CA PRO A 89 23.32 -11.51 -16.91
C PRO A 89 22.64 -12.87 -16.72
N ASP A 90 23.39 -13.92 -16.38
CA ASP A 90 22.85 -15.27 -16.16
C ASP A 90 22.05 -15.32 -14.85
N ILE A 91 22.48 -14.60 -13.82
CA ILE A 91 21.72 -14.45 -12.57
C ILE A 91 20.39 -13.77 -12.84
N LEU A 92 20.39 -12.65 -13.57
CA LEU A 92 19.19 -11.91 -13.93
C LEU A 92 18.23 -12.75 -14.79
N ASP A 93 18.78 -13.46 -15.77
CA ASP A 93 18.02 -14.40 -16.62
C ASP A 93 17.37 -15.51 -15.78
N GLU A 94 18.09 -16.08 -14.81
CA GLU A 94 17.53 -17.09 -13.91
C GLU A 94 16.45 -16.50 -13.01
N MET A 95 16.70 -15.33 -12.41
CA MET A 95 15.75 -14.56 -11.60
C MET A 95 14.45 -14.23 -12.35
N PHE A 96 14.53 -13.96 -13.65
CA PHE A 96 13.38 -13.67 -14.50
C PHE A 96 12.54 -14.93 -14.79
N ASP A 97 13.20 -16.08 -14.96
CA ASP A 97 12.53 -17.35 -15.21
C ASP A 97 11.89 -17.99 -13.96
N PHE A 98 12.05 -17.37 -12.78
CA PHE A 98 11.41 -17.84 -11.55
C PHE A 98 9.88 -17.84 -11.68
N ARG A 99 9.31 -19.01 -11.99
CA ARG A 99 7.87 -19.25 -11.89
C ARG A 99 7.58 -20.02 -10.61
N THR A 100 7.07 -19.33 -9.59
CA THR A 100 6.74 -19.96 -8.31
C THR A 100 5.47 -20.83 -8.42
N GLY A 101 5.62 -22.12 -8.13
CA GLY A 101 4.53 -23.01 -7.69
C GLY A 101 4.71 -23.39 -6.22
N SER A 102 3.62 -23.56 -5.47
CA SER A 102 3.59 -23.87 -4.02
C SER A 102 4.47 -25.05 -3.58
N LYS A 103 4.57 -26.11 -4.39
CA LYS A 103 5.22 -27.39 -4.04
C LYS A 103 6.68 -27.25 -3.62
N ASN A 104 7.38 -26.24 -4.14
CA ASN A 104 8.81 -26.07 -3.94
C ASN A 104 9.18 -24.73 -3.28
N ARG A 105 8.24 -24.09 -2.55
CA ARG A 105 8.40 -22.73 -1.98
C ARG A 105 9.71 -22.52 -1.25
N ARG A 106 10.08 -23.41 -0.31
CA ARG A 106 11.34 -23.27 0.47
C ARG A 106 12.58 -23.37 -0.41
N SER A 107 12.57 -24.24 -1.41
CA SER A 107 13.70 -24.39 -2.35
C SER A 107 13.84 -23.15 -3.22
N HIS A 108 12.73 -22.64 -3.75
CA HIS A 108 12.70 -21.43 -4.57
C HIS A 108 13.14 -20.20 -3.77
N SER A 109 12.62 -20.02 -2.55
CA SER A 109 13.04 -18.94 -1.66
C SER A 109 14.54 -18.98 -1.37
N ARG A 110 15.13 -20.16 -1.11
CA ARG A 110 16.58 -20.29 -0.89
C ARG A 110 17.38 -19.98 -2.15
N ARG A 111 16.91 -20.44 -3.31
CA ARG A 111 17.61 -20.19 -4.58
C ARG A 111 17.55 -18.71 -4.95
N LEU A 112 16.39 -18.06 -4.81
CA LEU A 112 16.25 -16.62 -5.01
C LEU A 112 17.19 -15.84 -4.08
N ASN A 113 17.20 -16.16 -2.77
CA ASN A 113 18.11 -15.52 -1.82
C ASN A 113 19.59 -15.70 -2.23
N PHE A 114 19.98 -16.91 -2.66
CA PHE A 114 21.33 -17.16 -3.15
C PHE A 114 21.70 -16.29 -4.36
N LEU A 115 20.76 -16.10 -5.30
CA LEU A 115 20.97 -15.27 -6.49
C LEU A 115 21.11 -13.78 -6.10
N LEU A 116 20.25 -13.29 -5.20
CA LEU A 116 20.34 -11.92 -4.69
C LEU A 116 21.66 -11.67 -3.96
N GLU A 117 22.06 -12.56 -3.06
CA GLU A 117 23.36 -12.49 -2.37
C GLU A 117 24.54 -12.55 -3.36
N SER A 118 24.40 -13.28 -4.47
CA SER A 118 25.41 -13.36 -5.52
C SER A 118 25.54 -12.05 -6.30
N LEU A 119 24.45 -11.30 -6.48
CA LEU A 119 24.49 -9.95 -7.07
C LEU A 119 25.15 -8.96 -6.11
N ILE A 120 24.75 -8.98 -4.84
CA ILE A 120 25.30 -8.09 -3.80
C ILE A 120 26.81 -8.29 -3.67
N ARG A 121 27.29 -9.55 -3.63
CA ARG A 121 28.74 -9.87 -3.56
C ARG A 121 29.54 -9.38 -4.77
N GLN A 122 28.90 -9.22 -5.93
CA GLN A 122 29.56 -8.68 -7.12
C GLN A 122 29.66 -7.14 -7.09
N GLY A 123 28.93 -6.46 -6.20
CA GLY A 123 29.06 -5.03 -5.95
C GLY A 123 28.84 -4.19 -7.21
N ASP A 124 29.70 -3.19 -7.43
CA ASP A 124 29.63 -2.26 -8.56
C ASP A 124 29.57 -2.92 -9.94
N ILE A 125 30.11 -4.15 -10.09
CA ILE A 125 30.05 -4.90 -11.36
C ILE A 125 28.60 -5.23 -11.75
N ALA A 126 27.72 -5.44 -10.77
CA ALA A 126 26.32 -5.76 -11.04
C ALA A 126 25.48 -4.54 -11.43
N VAL A 127 25.87 -3.34 -10.99
CA VAL A 127 25.05 -2.12 -11.12
C VAL A 127 24.67 -1.80 -12.58
N PRO A 128 25.58 -1.79 -13.58
CA PRO A 128 25.21 -1.48 -14.96
C PRO A 128 24.20 -2.47 -15.55
N HIS A 129 24.32 -3.76 -15.20
CA HIS A 129 23.40 -4.80 -15.67
C HIS A 129 22.03 -4.69 -15.01
N ILE A 130 22.00 -4.37 -13.72
CA ILE A 130 20.75 -4.12 -12.99
C ILE A 130 20.04 -2.88 -13.55
N ARG A 131 20.78 -1.79 -13.78
CA ARG A 131 20.28 -0.57 -14.41
C ARG A 131 19.65 -0.86 -15.78
N GLU A 132 20.37 -1.59 -16.63
CA GLU A 132 19.87 -1.96 -17.96
C GLU A 132 18.56 -2.77 -17.86
N PHE A 133 18.49 -3.73 -16.93
CA PHE A 133 17.27 -4.50 -16.69
C PHE A 133 16.11 -3.61 -16.23
N LEU A 134 16.34 -2.73 -15.24
CA LEU A 134 15.31 -1.85 -14.71
C LEU A 134 14.76 -0.89 -15.78
N ASN A 135 15.59 -0.46 -16.74
CA ASN A 135 15.14 0.39 -17.84
C ASN A 135 14.30 -0.34 -18.91
N ARG A 136 14.24 -1.67 -18.90
CA ARG A 136 13.35 -2.43 -19.81
C ARG A 136 11.89 -2.43 -19.36
N MET A 137 11.61 -1.99 -18.13
CA MET A 137 10.27 -1.97 -17.54
C MET A 137 9.57 -3.34 -17.52
N GLU A 138 10.34 -4.42 -17.51
CA GLU A 138 9.86 -5.79 -17.35
C GLU A 138 9.88 -6.19 -15.87
N ASP A 139 8.83 -6.88 -15.40
CA ASP A 139 8.72 -7.35 -14.02
C ASP A 139 8.18 -8.78 -13.94
N VAL A 140 8.53 -9.47 -12.86
CA VAL A 140 8.07 -10.82 -12.54
C VAL A 140 7.62 -10.84 -11.08
N ASP A 141 6.34 -11.13 -10.85
CA ASP A 141 5.80 -11.29 -9.51
C ASP A 141 6.39 -12.56 -8.85
N TYR A 142 7.10 -12.36 -7.75
CA TYR A 142 7.52 -13.43 -6.84
C TYR A 142 6.44 -13.76 -5.80
N ALA A 143 5.34 -12.99 -5.81
CA ALA A 143 4.16 -13.25 -5.03
C ALA A 143 3.68 -14.70 -5.19
N ILE A 144 3.68 -15.42 -4.07
CA ILE A 144 3.51 -16.86 -4.07
C ILE A 144 2.07 -17.20 -4.40
N ARG A 145 1.84 -17.77 -5.59
CA ARG A 145 0.59 -18.46 -5.92
C ARG A 145 0.44 -19.69 -5.03
N ARG A 146 -0.73 -19.83 -4.39
CA ARG A 146 -1.05 -21.04 -3.61
C ARG A 146 -1.31 -22.20 -4.59
N GLU A 147 -1.11 -23.44 -4.13
CA GLU A 147 -1.32 -24.61 -5.00
C GLU A 147 -2.76 -24.69 -5.45
N GLY A 148 -2.99 -24.87 -6.75
CA GLY A 148 -4.35 -24.96 -7.28
C GLY A 148 -5.16 -23.67 -7.18
N GLU A 149 -4.55 -22.56 -6.74
CA GLU A 149 -5.19 -21.24 -6.70
C GLU A 149 -5.49 -20.81 -8.13
N LYS A 150 -6.78 -20.74 -8.45
CA LYS A 150 -7.24 -20.21 -9.73
C LYS A 150 -6.91 -18.72 -9.80
N ASP A 151 -6.76 -18.19 -11.01
CA ASP A 151 -6.49 -16.77 -11.21
C ASP A 151 -7.51 -15.89 -10.46
N GLU A 152 -8.79 -16.27 -10.43
CA GLU A 152 -9.82 -15.55 -9.68
C GLU A 152 -9.59 -15.50 -8.16
N GLU A 153 -9.07 -16.57 -7.57
CA GLU A 153 -8.79 -16.66 -6.13
C GLU A 153 -7.55 -15.83 -5.77
N TYR A 154 -6.52 -15.91 -6.60
CA TYR A 154 -5.34 -15.06 -6.51
C TYR A 154 -5.75 -13.59 -6.61
N GLU A 155 -6.53 -13.23 -7.63
CA GLU A 155 -7.06 -11.89 -7.82
C GLU A 155 -7.91 -11.44 -6.63
N LYS A 156 -8.82 -12.26 -6.10
CA LYS A 156 -9.62 -11.93 -4.91
C LYS A 156 -8.75 -11.66 -3.68
N ARG A 157 -7.68 -12.43 -3.49
CA ARG A 157 -6.73 -12.23 -2.38
C ARG A 157 -6.06 -10.87 -2.46
N TYR A 158 -5.74 -10.41 -3.67
CA TYR A 158 -5.08 -9.13 -3.89
C TYR A 158 -6.04 -7.95 -4.15
N ARG A 159 -7.35 -8.19 -4.36
CA ARG A 159 -8.38 -7.12 -4.43
C ARG A 159 -8.43 -6.29 -3.15
N ASN A 160 -8.22 -6.90 -1.99
CA ASN A 160 -8.23 -6.23 -0.68
C ASN A 160 -6.80 -5.94 -0.18
N PHE A 161 -5.80 -5.96 -1.07
CA PHE A 161 -4.42 -5.74 -0.69
C PHE A 161 -4.25 -4.32 -0.11
N ARG A 162 -3.76 -4.26 1.13
CA ARG A 162 -3.38 -2.99 1.78
C ARG A 162 -1.92 -2.73 1.43
N ALA A 163 -1.64 -1.52 0.93
CA ALA A 163 -0.29 -1.09 0.58
C ALA A 163 0.66 -1.27 1.80
N THR A 164 1.82 -1.88 1.55
CA THR A 164 2.87 -2.10 2.54
C THR A 164 4.22 -2.14 1.83
N LEU A 165 5.28 -1.68 2.50
CA LEU A 165 6.66 -1.80 2.03
C LEU A 165 7.45 -2.85 2.82
N ASN A 166 6.78 -3.57 3.72
CA ASN A 166 7.41 -4.54 4.62
C ASN A 166 7.05 -5.95 4.19
N PHE A 167 7.90 -6.53 3.35
CA PHE A 167 7.79 -7.89 2.88
C PHE A 167 8.94 -8.73 3.45
N SER A 168 8.66 -9.99 3.80
CA SER A 168 9.70 -10.92 4.26
C SER A 168 10.60 -11.42 3.13
N GLN A 169 10.13 -11.33 1.88
CA GLN A 169 10.89 -11.53 0.66
C GLN A 169 10.46 -10.49 -0.37
N PRO A 170 11.34 -10.07 -1.29
CA PRO A 170 10.97 -9.14 -2.35
C PRO A 170 9.77 -9.65 -3.14
N PRO A 171 8.72 -8.84 -3.30
CA PRO A 171 7.47 -9.29 -3.91
C PRO A 171 7.52 -9.42 -5.44
N SER A 172 8.50 -8.78 -6.09
CA SER A 172 8.77 -8.91 -7.52
C SER A 172 10.26 -8.77 -7.82
N MET A 173 10.65 -9.13 -9.04
CA MET A 173 12.03 -9.03 -9.51
C MET A 173 12.56 -7.61 -9.42
N ARG A 174 11.80 -6.62 -9.91
CA ARG A 174 12.26 -5.22 -9.91
C ARG A 174 12.48 -4.69 -8.49
N ILE A 175 11.61 -5.06 -7.55
CA ILE A 175 11.79 -4.70 -6.14
C ILE A 175 13.03 -5.38 -5.55
N ALA A 176 13.25 -6.65 -5.88
CA ALA A 176 14.44 -7.37 -5.43
C ALA A 176 15.73 -6.71 -5.93
N LEU A 177 15.71 -6.16 -7.15
CA LEU A 177 16.86 -5.44 -7.71
C LEU A 177 17.07 -4.06 -7.08
N ILE A 178 16.00 -3.37 -6.67
CA ILE A 178 16.09 -2.14 -5.86
C ILE A 178 16.74 -2.44 -4.52
N ASP A 179 16.35 -3.53 -3.84
CA ASP A 179 16.99 -3.99 -2.60
C ASP A 179 18.48 -4.29 -2.81
N VAL A 180 18.82 -5.00 -3.90
CA VAL A 180 20.22 -5.31 -4.24
C VAL A 180 21.05 -4.04 -4.45
N LEU A 181 20.52 -3.03 -5.17
CA LEU A 181 21.20 -1.75 -5.33
C LEU A 181 21.42 -1.05 -3.98
N ALA A 182 20.43 -1.10 -3.09
CA ALA A 182 20.53 -0.49 -1.77
C ALA A 182 21.61 -1.14 -0.90
N GLU A 183 21.71 -2.47 -0.96
CA GLU A 183 22.72 -3.27 -0.25
C GLU A 183 24.13 -3.14 -0.85
N ILE A 184 24.24 -2.99 -2.18
CA ILE A 184 25.53 -2.68 -2.84
C ILE A 184 26.03 -1.30 -2.40
N GLY A 185 25.14 -0.30 -2.42
CA GLY A 185 25.46 1.06 -2.05
C GLY A 185 26.45 1.77 -2.98
N GLY A 186 27.01 2.89 -2.51
CA GLY A 186 27.93 3.71 -3.30
C GLY A 186 27.25 4.54 -4.40
N SER A 187 28.01 5.45 -5.00
CA SER A 187 27.47 6.47 -5.92
C SER A 187 26.84 5.88 -7.19
N SER A 188 27.34 4.75 -7.68
CA SER A 188 26.80 4.08 -8.87
C SER A 188 25.40 3.50 -8.62
N ALA A 189 25.21 2.82 -7.47
CA ALA A 189 23.93 2.25 -7.11
C ALA A 189 22.92 3.34 -6.71
N GLU A 190 23.37 4.35 -5.97
CA GLU A 190 22.59 5.55 -5.66
C GLU A 190 22.08 6.23 -6.93
N SER A 191 22.95 6.50 -7.91
CA SER A 191 22.55 7.11 -9.18
C SER A 191 21.53 6.25 -9.95
N THR A 192 21.64 4.92 -9.85
CA THR A 192 20.70 4.00 -10.50
C THR A 192 19.33 4.04 -9.81
N LEU A 193 19.30 4.07 -8.47
CA LEU A 193 18.05 4.24 -7.71
C LEU A 193 17.37 5.58 -8.03
N VAL A 194 18.13 6.67 -8.13
CA VAL A 194 17.58 7.97 -8.52
C VAL A 194 17.00 7.93 -9.94
N GLU A 195 17.64 7.25 -10.87
CA GLU A 195 17.11 7.06 -12.23
C GLU A 195 15.78 6.30 -12.23
N VAL A 196 15.63 5.27 -11.39
CA VAL A 196 14.36 4.53 -11.25
C VAL A 196 13.21 5.48 -10.93
N LEU A 197 13.40 6.48 -10.07
CA LEU A 197 12.36 7.47 -9.76
C LEU A 197 11.84 8.18 -11.02
N SER A 198 12.75 8.49 -11.96
CA SER A 198 12.41 9.23 -13.19
C SER A 198 11.86 8.36 -14.32
N THR A 199 12.11 7.05 -14.31
CA THR A 199 11.75 6.15 -15.43
C THR A 199 10.59 5.23 -15.12
N THR A 200 10.32 4.94 -13.84
CA THR A 200 9.38 3.87 -13.49
C THR A 200 7.92 4.20 -13.80
N GLY A 201 7.46 5.40 -13.43
CA GLY A 201 6.03 5.75 -13.46
C GLY A 201 5.13 4.90 -12.53
N ARG A 202 5.69 3.91 -11.81
CA ARG A 202 4.96 3.02 -10.90
C ARG A 202 5.07 3.53 -9.47
N GLY A 203 3.95 3.90 -8.85
CA GLY A 203 3.97 4.44 -7.48
C GLY A 203 4.53 3.48 -6.43
N PHE A 204 4.40 2.17 -6.64
CA PHE A 204 5.03 1.18 -5.78
C PHE A 204 6.55 1.23 -5.81
N GLU A 205 7.16 1.32 -7.00
CA GLU A 205 8.61 1.43 -7.16
C GLU A 205 9.14 2.76 -6.64
N VAL A 206 8.39 3.85 -6.83
CA VAL A 206 8.73 5.16 -6.24
C VAL A 206 8.81 5.04 -4.71
N ALA A 207 7.80 4.45 -4.07
CA ALA A 207 7.79 4.28 -2.62
C ALA A 207 8.91 3.38 -2.11
N TYR A 208 9.20 2.29 -2.83
CA TYR A 208 10.25 1.35 -2.45
C TYR A 208 11.65 1.95 -2.62
N THR A 209 11.89 2.63 -3.74
CA THR A 209 13.14 3.33 -4.03
C THR A 209 13.39 4.45 -3.02
N ALA A 210 12.35 5.20 -2.67
CA ALA A 210 12.43 6.23 -1.65
C ALA A 210 12.78 5.66 -0.26
N LYS A 211 12.19 4.52 0.13
CA LYS A 211 12.55 3.81 1.36
C LYS A 211 14.00 3.33 1.33
N ALA A 212 14.47 2.78 0.19
CA ALA A 212 15.85 2.34 0.01
C ALA A 212 16.83 3.52 0.18
N LEU A 213 16.58 4.64 -0.51
CA LEU A 213 17.39 5.86 -0.41
C LEU A 213 17.44 6.40 1.03
N GLN A 214 16.31 6.42 1.75
CA GLN A 214 16.30 6.80 3.17
C GLN A 214 17.11 5.85 4.05
N GLY A 215 17.03 4.54 3.77
CA GLY A 215 17.81 3.53 4.50
C GLY A 215 19.31 3.70 4.30
N MET A 216 19.73 4.06 3.09
CA MET A 216 21.14 4.25 2.74
C MET A 216 21.72 5.58 3.24
N LEU A 217 20.95 6.67 3.09
CA LEU A 217 21.49 8.04 3.17
C LEU A 217 20.82 8.89 4.26
N GLY A 218 19.78 8.38 4.91
CA GLY A 218 19.04 9.05 5.97
C GLY A 218 17.70 9.62 5.51
N LYS A 219 16.86 10.00 6.49
CA LYS A 219 15.43 10.31 6.30
C LYS A 219 15.13 11.44 5.29
N ALA A 220 16.05 12.37 5.06
CA ALA A 220 15.82 13.51 4.17
C ALA A 220 16.38 13.30 2.75
N ALA A 221 17.03 12.16 2.49
CA ALA A 221 17.70 11.89 1.22
C ALA A 221 16.73 11.97 0.04
N TYR A 222 17.11 12.73 -1.00
CA TYR A 222 16.32 12.90 -2.23
C TYR A 222 14.86 13.33 -2.01
N SER A 223 14.56 13.97 -0.88
CA SER A 223 13.19 14.39 -0.54
C SER A 223 12.54 15.23 -1.64
N LYS A 224 13.28 16.17 -2.24
CA LYS A 224 12.75 17.03 -3.31
C LYS A 224 12.40 16.24 -4.56
N GLU A 225 13.31 15.38 -5.02
CA GLU A 225 13.16 14.58 -6.23
C GLU A 225 12.03 13.56 -6.08
N VAL A 226 12.02 12.85 -4.95
CA VAL A 226 11.00 11.85 -4.64
C VAL A 226 9.61 12.48 -4.52
N LEU A 227 9.50 13.61 -3.81
CA LEU A 227 8.22 14.30 -3.64
C LEU A 227 7.71 14.88 -4.95
N ALA A 228 8.59 15.43 -5.80
CA ALA A 228 8.21 15.92 -7.12
C ALA A 228 7.58 14.81 -7.98
N VAL A 229 8.23 13.63 -8.03
CA VAL A 229 7.69 12.45 -8.74
C VAL A 229 6.38 11.98 -8.13
N ALA A 230 6.27 11.95 -6.80
CA ALA A 230 5.05 11.51 -6.14
C ALA A 230 3.87 12.45 -6.41
N HIS A 231 4.10 13.77 -6.38
CA HIS A 231 3.10 14.77 -6.74
C HIS A 231 2.65 14.61 -8.18
N GLU A 232 3.60 14.48 -9.11
CA GLU A 232 3.32 14.31 -10.53
C GLU A 232 2.43 13.09 -10.77
N LEU A 233 2.80 11.92 -10.25
CA LEU A 233 2.05 10.68 -10.43
C LEU A 233 0.70 10.65 -9.69
N LEU A 234 0.53 11.47 -8.64
CA LEU A 234 -0.77 11.65 -7.98
C LEU A 234 -1.72 12.54 -8.80
N ILE A 235 -1.18 13.53 -9.51
CA ILE A 235 -1.94 14.47 -10.35
C ILE A 235 -2.25 13.83 -11.71
N ASP A 236 -1.26 13.20 -12.33
CA ASP A 236 -1.35 12.56 -13.65
C ASP A 236 -0.85 11.11 -13.59
N PRO A 237 -1.72 10.16 -13.20
CA PRO A 237 -1.34 8.76 -13.05
C PRO A 237 -0.97 8.11 -14.39
N VAL A 238 0.20 7.49 -14.45
CA VAL A 238 0.65 6.72 -15.63
C VAL A 238 -0.02 5.34 -15.66
N SER A 239 -0.57 4.97 -16.81
CA SER A 239 -1.10 3.62 -17.04
C SER A 239 0.02 2.64 -17.37
N VAL A 240 0.19 1.61 -16.52
CA VAL A 240 1.22 0.58 -16.68
C VAL A 240 0.66 -0.58 -17.52
N SER A 241 1.16 -0.74 -18.75
CA SER A 241 0.83 -1.91 -19.58
C SER A 241 1.35 -3.20 -18.93
N ASN A 242 0.50 -4.21 -18.77
CA ASN A 242 0.81 -5.45 -18.03
C ASN A 242 1.18 -5.23 -16.54
N GLY A 243 0.61 -4.21 -15.90
CA GLY A 243 0.81 -3.95 -14.47
C GLY A 243 0.42 -5.12 -13.57
N ASN A 244 1.09 -5.23 -12.43
CA ASN A 244 0.79 -6.22 -11.41
C ASN A 244 -0.19 -5.67 -10.37
N HIS A 245 -0.47 -6.46 -9.33
CA HIS A 245 -1.43 -6.09 -8.30
C HIS A 245 -1.01 -4.88 -7.46
N PHE A 246 0.29 -4.52 -7.43
CA PHE A 246 0.77 -3.34 -6.71
C PHE A 246 0.45 -2.04 -7.47
N ASP A 247 0.38 -2.09 -8.79
CA ASP A 247 0.04 -0.92 -9.61
C ASP A 247 -1.40 -0.46 -9.39
N ARG A 248 -2.30 -1.39 -9.03
CA ARG A 248 -3.72 -1.06 -8.72
C ARG A 248 -3.88 -0.18 -7.50
N VAL A 249 -2.92 -0.21 -6.58
CA VAL A 249 -2.90 0.61 -5.37
C VAL A 249 -1.76 1.64 -5.42
N SER A 250 -1.30 2.00 -6.62
CA SER A 250 -0.23 2.98 -6.86
C SER A 250 -0.46 4.28 -6.06
N LYS A 251 -1.68 4.83 -6.10
CA LYS A 251 -2.08 6.01 -5.31
C LYS A 251 -1.75 5.87 -3.82
N ASN A 252 -2.03 4.71 -3.22
CA ASN A 252 -1.77 4.49 -1.79
C ASN A 252 -0.27 4.51 -1.49
N TYR A 253 0.56 3.93 -2.36
CA TYR A 253 2.01 3.99 -2.20
C TYR A 253 2.57 5.41 -2.34
N LEU A 254 2.02 6.21 -3.25
CA LEU A 254 2.41 7.60 -3.39
C LEU A 254 2.03 8.44 -2.16
N PHE A 255 0.85 8.22 -1.57
CA PHE A 255 0.53 8.85 -0.28
C PHE A 255 1.41 8.36 0.88
N MET A 256 1.86 7.09 0.86
CA MET A 256 2.88 6.62 1.81
C MET A 256 4.20 7.37 1.66
N VAL A 257 4.58 7.78 0.44
CA VAL A 257 5.77 8.62 0.22
C VAL A 257 5.59 9.98 0.87
N LEU A 258 4.44 10.62 0.70
CA LEU A 258 4.16 11.91 1.34
C LEU A 258 4.25 11.80 2.87
N ASP A 259 3.69 10.74 3.44
CA ASP A 259 3.77 10.46 4.87
C ASP A 259 5.22 10.22 5.34
N MET A 260 5.99 9.43 4.58
CA MET A 260 7.38 9.10 4.88
C MET A 260 8.31 10.31 4.92
N TYR A 261 8.03 11.35 4.13
CA TYR A 261 8.76 12.62 4.15
C TYR A 261 8.06 13.73 4.94
N ASN A 262 6.91 13.44 5.57
CA ASN A 262 6.05 14.40 6.24
C ASN A 262 5.73 15.63 5.36
N ASP A 263 5.41 15.39 4.09
CA ASP A 263 5.15 16.45 3.12
C ASP A 263 3.72 17.00 3.25
N GLN A 264 3.61 18.27 3.61
CA GLN A 264 2.33 18.97 3.73
C GLN A 264 2.02 19.84 2.50
N THR A 265 2.96 19.96 1.56
CA THR A 265 2.78 20.85 0.40
C THR A 265 1.73 20.35 -0.59
N PHE A 266 1.36 19.08 -0.52
CA PHE A 266 0.32 18.47 -1.35
C PHE A 266 -1.11 18.65 -0.81
N VAL A 267 -1.32 19.21 0.39
CA VAL A 267 -2.64 19.30 1.04
C VAL A 267 -3.69 19.99 0.16
N GLN A 268 -3.34 21.13 -0.47
CA GLN A 268 -4.27 21.88 -1.30
C GLN A 268 -4.68 21.10 -2.57
N VAL A 269 -3.74 20.38 -3.19
CA VAL A 269 -4.03 19.54 -4.36
C VAL A 269 -4.90 18.35 -3.95
N ALA A 270 -4.56 17.70 -2.84
CA ALA A 270 -5.33 16.59 -2.26
C ALA A 270 -6.76 17.00 -1.90
N GLN A 271 -6.97 18.23 -1.41
CA GLN A 271 -8.31 18.77 -1.15
C GLN A 271 -9.19 18.79 -2.42
N GLY A 272 -8.63 19.14 -3.57
CA GLY A 272 -9.33 19.12 -4.86
C GLY A 272 -9.77 17.72 -5.30
N MET A 273 -9.08 16.68 -4.82
CA MET A 273 -9.36 15.27 -5.12
C MET A 273 -10.11 14.55 -3.99
N PHE A 274 -10.49 15.26 -2.92
CA PHE A 274 -10.92 14.63 -1.68
C PHE A 274 -12.33 14.03 -1.76
N ILE A 275 -13.23 14.70 -2.48
CA ILE A 275 -14.61 14.25 -2.69
C ILE A 275 -14.72 13.77 -4.13
N ASN A 276 -15.04 12.48 -4.30
CA ASN A 276 -15.25 11.87 -5.60
C ASN A 276 -16.55 12.37 -6.25
N ASP A 277 -16.70 12.10 -7.54
CA ASP A 277 -17.90 12.48 -8.30
C ASP A 277 -19.20 11.84 -7.77
N ASP A 278 -19.09 10.67 -7.12
CA ASP A 278 -20.21 9.97 -6.48
C ASP A 278 -20.54 10.48 -5.06
N GLY A 279 -19.84 11.52 -4.59
CA GLY A 279 -20.00 12.10 -3.27
C GLY A 279 -19.34 11.32 -2.14
N ARG A 280 -18.64 10.21 -2.43
CA ARG A 280 -17.82 9.53 -1.42
C ARG A 280 -16.49 10.24 -1.24
N ILE A 281 -15.93 10.14 -0.04
CA ILE A 281 -14.59 10.67 0.22
C ILE A 281 -13.51 9.66 -0.17
N ASP A 282 -12.37 10.15 -0.60
CA ASP A 282 -11.17 9.32 -0.73
C ASP A 282 -10.53 9.09 0.65
N ARG A 283 -10.62 7.85 1.14
CA ARG A 283 -10.08 7.46 2.44
C ARG A 283 -8.55 7.49 2.51
N THR A 284 -7.87 7.34 1.39
CA THR A 284 -6.41 7.48 1.34
C THR A 284 -6.01 8.94 1.57
N ILE A 285 -6.76 9.89 0.98
CA ILE A 285 -6.57 11.33 1.24
C ILE A 285 -6.92 11.69 2.69
N LEU A 286 -8.01 11.15 3.25
CA LEU A 286 -8.34 11.36 4.66
C LEU A 286 -7.21 10.89 5.60
N ASN A 287 -6.62 9.73 5.34
CA ASN A 287 -5.49 9.23 6.12
C ASN A 287 -4.26 10.14 6.00
N TYR A 288 -3.97 10.66 4.80
CA TYR A 288 -2.91 11.64 4.59
C TYR A 288 -3.16 12.95 5.36
N PHE A 289 -4.41 13.43 5.36
CA PHE A 289 -4.81 14.59 6.15
C PHE A 289 -4.60 14.37 7.65
N ASP A 290 -5.01 13.21 8.16
CA ASP A 290 -4.87 12.84 9.56
C ASP A 290 -3.40 12.70 10.01
N ASN A 291 -2.57 12.05 9.20
CA ASN A 291 -1.20 11.69 9.60
C ASN A 291 -0.19 12.81 9.33
N THR A 292 -0.29 13.42 8.15
CA THR A 292 0.75 14.30 7.62
C THR A 292 0.31 15.75 7.59
N GLY A 293 -0.84 16.05 6.97
CA GLY A 293 -1.29 17.42 6.77
C GLY A 293 -1.78 18.12 8.06
N LYS A 294 -2.25 17.36 9.05
CA LYS A 294 -2.59 17.82 10.41
C LYS A 294 -3.50 19.07 10.38
N ASP A 295 -3.13 20.12 11.10
CA ASP A 295 -3.90 21.37 11.19
C ASP A 295 -4.16 22.00 9.81
N GLN A 296 -3.23 21.87 8.84
CA GLN A 296 -3.41 22.42 7.49
C GLN A 296 -4.52 21.71 6.71
N SER A 297 -4.82 20.47 7.06
CA SER A 297 -5.88 19.69 6.42
C SER A 297 -7.24 19.85 7.09
N LEU A 298 -7.31 20.46 8.28
CA LEU A 298 -8.57 20.66 8.97
C LEU A 298 -9.54 21.48 8.13
N ASP A 299 -9.05 22.53 7.47
CA ASP A 299 -9.84 23.35 6.54
C ASP A 299 -10.48 22.49 5.44
N ALA A 300 -9.72 21.57 4.84
CA ALA A 300 -10.22 20.68 3.81
C ALA A 300 -11.31 19.73 4.35
N ILE A 301 -11.13 19.20 5.56
CA ILE A 301 -12.11 18.31 6.22
C ILE A 301 -13.40 19.08 6.56
N VAL A 302 -13.29 20.25 7.18
CA VAL A 302 -14.43 21.10 7.55
C VAL A 302 -15.20 21.56 6.31
N GLN A 303 -14.50 21.94 5.24
CA GLN A 303 -15.13 22.31 3.98
C GLN A 303 -15.85 21.12 3.34
N ALA A 304 -15.24 19.93 3.33
CA ALA A 304 -15.91 18.73 2.83
C ALA A 304 -17.18 18.41 3.60
N PHE A 305 -17.11 18.49 4.94
CA PHE A 305 -18.25 18.26 5.83
C PHE A 305 -19.40 19.24 5.54
N ARG A 306 -19.10 20.53 5.39
CA ARG A 306 -20.09 21.58 5.12
C ARG A 306 -20.56 21.66 3.66
N SER A 307 -19.95 20.91 2.75
CA SER A 307 -20.24 21.00 1.32
C SER A 307 -21.64 20.51 0.93
N GLY A 308 -22.27 19.67 1.77
CA GLY A 308 -23.52 18.98 1.45
C GLY A 308 -23.40 17.93 0.32
N ARG A 309 -22.18 17.71 -0.21
CA ARG A 309 -21.90 16.76 -1.30
C ARG A 309 -21.52 15.37 -0.80
N VAL A 310 -21.08 15.28 0.47
CA VAL A 310 -20.55 14.04 1.04
C VAL A 310 -21.67 13.09 1.40
N HIS A 311 -21.51 11.81 1.04
CA HIS A 311 -22.45 10.76 1.39
C HIS A 311 -22.57 10.59 2.91
N GLU A 312 -23.78 10.34 3.43
CA GLU A 312 -24.04 10.23 4.88
C GLU A 312 -23.09 9.22 5.58
N SER A 313 -22.85 8.07 4.95
CA SER A 313 -21.95 7.03 5.49
C SER A 313 -20.48 7.44 5.63
N ASP A 314 -20.06 8.52 5.00
CA ASP A 314 -18.69 9.05 5.12
C ASP A 314 -18.62 10.30 6.01
N MET A 315 -19.77 10.87 6.41
CA MET A 315 -19.81 11.99 7.36
C MET A 315 -19.22 11.62 8.72
N ASP A 316 -19.43 10.38 9.18
CA ASP A 316 -18.86 9.90 10.44
C ASP A 316 -17.32 9.90 10.40
N ASN A 317 -16.72 9.56 9.25
CA ASN A 317 -15.26 9.59 9.09
C ASN A 317 -14.72 11.03 9.16
N LEU A 318 -15.42 11.97 8.54
CA LEU A 318 -15.05 13.39 8.56
C LEU A 318 -15.23 14.00 9.96
N ALA A 319 -16.34 13.69 10.63
CA ALA A 319 -16.59 14.10 12.01
C ALA A 319 -15.50 13.54 12.93
N ALA A 320 -15.21 12.24 12.84
CA ALA A 320 -14.16 11.60 13.64
C ALA A 320 -12.77 12.23 13.42
N SER A 321 -12.44 12.63 12.19
CA SER A 321 -11.16 13.30 11.89
C SER A 321 -11.13 14.73 12.41
N ALA A 322 -12.13 15.56 12.09
CA ALA A 322 -12.17 16.97 12.52
C ALA A 322 -12.26 17.11 14.04
N THR A 323 -12.99 16.20 14.69
CA THR A 323 -13.25 16.28 16.13
C THR A 323 -12.02 15.98 17.00
N LYS A 324 -10.92 15.47 16.42
CA LYS A 324 -9.60 15.37 17.06
C LYS A 324 -9.04 16.74 17.46
N TYR A 325 -9.43 17.79 16.75
CA TYR A 325 -8.96 19.17 16.96
C TYR A 325 -9.86 19.98 17.91
N VAL A 326 -10.92 19.37 18.45
CA VAL A 326 -11.83 20.03 19.39
C VAL A 326 -11.12 20.36 20.70
N GLY A 327 -11.22 21.62 21.12
CA GLY A 327 -10.49 22.25 22.20
C GLY A 327 -9.09 22.75 21.80
N LYS A 328 -8.65 22.53 20.55
CA LYS A 328 -7.36 23.00 20.00
C LYS A 328 -7.54 24.00 18.87
N ASN A 329 -8.62 23.87 18.08
CA ASN A 329 -8.86 24.67 16.89
C ASN A 329 -10.29 25.24 16.87
N PRO A 330 -10.48 26.57 16.73
CA PRO A 330 -11.81 27.19 16.72
C PRO A 330 -12.76 26.70 15.62
N GLN A 331 -12.25 26.29 14.45
CA GLN A 331 -13.09 25.76 13.39
C GLN A 331 -13.62 24.37 13.73
N ALA A 332 -12.80 23.54 14.38
CA ALA A 332 -13.23 22.24 14.89
C ALA A 332 -14.25 22.41 16.02
N ASP A 333 -14.06 23.40 16.90
CA ASP A 333 -15.03 23.73 17.95
C ASP A 333 -16.36 24.18 17.36
N GLN A 334 -16.34 25.03 16.33
CA GLN A 334 -17.56 25.45 15.64
C GLN A 334 -18.23 24.26 14.94
N LEU A 335 -17.46 23.41 14.25
CA LEU A 335 -18.00 22.22 13.61
C LEU A 335 -18.63 21.27 14.64
N PHE A 336 -17.99 21.09 15.80
CA PHE A 336 -18.55 20.31 16.89
C PHE A 336 -19.90 20.88 17.36
N ARG A 337 -19.99 22.20 17.57
CA ARG A 337 -21.29 22.85 17.88
C ARG A 337 -22.32 22.55 16.81
N ASP A 338 -21.97 22.77 15.55
CA ASP A 338 -22.87 22.54 14.41
C ASP A 338 -23.40 21.10 14.38
N ILE A 339 -22.52 20.10 14.61
CA ILE A 339 -22.89 18.68 14.65
C ILE A 339 -23.89 18.40 15.76
N ILE A 340 -23.60 18.91 16.95
CA ILE A 340 -24.36 18.57 18.15
C ILE A 340 -25.73 19.26 18.16
N THR A 341 -25.80 20.52 17.74
CA THR A 341 -27.01 21.34 17.81
C THR A 341 -27.92 21.22 16.59
N ASN A 342 -27.46 20.65 15.46
CA ASN A 342 -28.28 20.55 14.25
C ASN A 342 -28.92 19.16 14.11
N ASP A 343 -30.19 19.12 13.69
CA ASP A 343 -30.98 17.90 13.52
C ASP A 343 -30.68 17.14 12.22
N GLN A 344 -29.96 17.76 11.29
CA GLN A 344 -29.58 17.11 10.04
C GLN A 344 -28.58 15.96 10.24
N TYR A 345 -27.87 15.93 11.38
CA TYR A 345 -26.92 14.89 11.71
C TYR A 345 -27.57 13.80 12.55
N ASN A 346 -27.35 12.55 12.16
CA ASN A 346 -27.83 11.39 12.89
C ASN A 346 -27.10 11.27 14.26
N LEU A 347 -27.63 10.45 15.17
CA LEU A 347 -27.03 10.35 16.50
C LEU A 347 -25.68 9.63 16.48
N GLU A 348 -25.40 8.82 15.47
CA GLU A 348 -24.10 8.15 15.31
C GLU A 348 -22.99 9.19 15.10
N THR A 349 -23.17 10.12 14.16
CA THR A 349 -22.26 11.24 13.94
C THR A 349 -22.11 12.11 15.20
N LYS A 350 -23.23 12.40 15.90
CA LYS A 350 -23.20 13.18 17.16
C LYS A 350 -22.42 12.44 18.26
N ARG A 351 -22.63 11.14 18.42
CA ARG A 351 -21.93 10.32 19.41
C ARG A 351 -20.43 10.27 19.14
N ASP A 352 -20.03 10.08 17.89
CA ASP A 352 -18.63 9.99 17.53
C ASP A 352 -17.92 11.33 17.78
N ALA A 353 -18.59 12.46 17.51
CA ALA A 353 -18.11 13.77 17.91
C ALA A 353 -17.98 13.93 19.43
N ILE A 354 -18.97 13.50 20.22
CA ILE A 354 -18.92 13.53 21.69
C ILE A 354 -17.76 12.68 22.23
N GLN A 355 -17.54 11.51 21.64
CA GLN A 355 -16.48 10.60 22.05
C GLN A 355 -15.10 11.24 21.88
N SER A 356 -14.93 12.20 20.96
CA SER A 356 -13.66 12.91 20.77
C SER A 356 -13.26 13.75 22.00
N LEU A 357 -14.24 14.30 22.74
CA LEU A 357 -14.00 15.19 23.87
C LEU A 357 -13.25 14.51 25.02
N ILE A 358 -13.45 13.21 25.17
CA ILE A 358 -12.84 12.40 26.24
C ILE A 358 -11.75 11.47 25.74
N SER A 359 -11.60 11.34 24.42
CA SER A 359 -10.54 10.57 23.78
C SER A 359 -9.21 11.31 23.88
N SER A 360 -8.14 10.54 24.13
CA SER A 360 -6.76 11.00 23.99
C SER A 360 -6.53 11.51 22.57
N ASP A 361 -5.65 12.50 22.43
CA ASP A 361 -5.22 13.03 21.15
C ASP A 361 -4.18 12.13 20.44
N GLY A 362 -3.89 10.95 20.99
CA GLY A 362 -3.02 9.96 20.39
C GLY A 362 -1.54 10.13 20.73
N ASP A 363 -1.17 11.03 21.65
CA ASP A 363 0.20 11.08 22.15
C ASP A 363 0.50 9.88 23.05
N VAL A 364 1.38 8.99 22.56
CA VAL A 364 1.84 7.80 23.28
C VAL A 364 2.62 8.13 24.56
N ASN A 365 3.12 9.37 24.71
CA ASN A 365 3.92 9.79 25.85
C ASN A 365 3.11 10.40 27.00
N THR A 366 1.85 10.80 26.77
CA THR A 366 0.93 11.27 27.80
C THR A 366 -0.35 10.43 27.82
N PRO A 367 -0.45 9.39 28.68
CA PRO A 367 -1.67 8.60 28.80
C PRO A 367 -2.85 9.47 29.23
N GLY A 368 -3.77 9.75 28.32
CA GLY A 368 -4.99 10.52 28.59
C GLY A 368 -5.12 11.78 27.74
N VAL A 369 -5.82 12.77 28.28
CA VAL A 369 -6.04 14.09 27.66
C VAL A 369 -5.37 15.12 28.55
N PRO A 370 -4.52 16.02 28.04
CA PRO A 370 -3.88 17.06 28.84
C PRO A 370 -4.91 17.91 29.61
N PRO A 371 -4.63 18.34 30.86
CA PRO A 371 -5.57 19.15 31.66
C PRO A 371 -6.05 20.42 30.94
N ASP A 372 -5.15 21.15 30.29
CA ASP A 372 -5.50 22.39 29.58
C ASP A 372 -6.47 22.13 28.42
N LEU A 373 -6.30 21.00 27.73
CA LEU A 373 -7.21 20.56 26.66
C LEU A 373 -8.57 20.12 27.22
N LEU A 374 -8.58 19.43 28.36
CA LEU A 374 -9.83 19.10 29.06
C LEU A 374 -10.58 20.37 29.49
N GLN A 375 -9.86 21.40 29.96
CA GLN A 375 -10.46 22.68 30.32
C GLN A 375 -11.07 23.37 29.09
N ALA A 376 -10.33 23.47 27.98
CA ALA A 376 -10.87 24.06 26.75
C ALA A 376 -12.13 23.33 26.25
N ARG A 377 -12.16 22.00 26.36
CA ARG A 377 -13.32 21.18 26.02
C ARG A 377 -14.49 21.38 26.99
N LEU A 378 -14.22 21.56 28.29
CA LEU A 378 -15.24 21.89 29.28
C LEU A 378 -15.88 23.26 29.00
N ASP A 379 -15.08 24.26 28.64
CA ASP A 379 -15.54 25.60 28.28
C ASP A 379 -16.41 25.56 27.00
N LEU A 380 -16.02 24.73 26.03
CA LEU A 380 -16.81 24.47 24.83
C LEU A 380 -18.18 23.84 25.17
N ILE A 381 -18.21 22.79 25.99
CA ILE A 381 -19.48 22.15 26.38
C ILE A 381 -20.37 23.16 27.11
N SER A 382 -19.80 23.91 28.04
CA SER A 382 -20.52 24.88 28.88
C SER A 382 -21.13 26.03 28.09
N SER A 383 -20.58 26.33 26.92
CA SER A 383 -21.08 27.38 26.03
C SER A 383 -22.14 26.91 25.04
N ILE A 384 -22.46 25.60 24.98
CA ILE A 384 -23.57 25.10 24.17
C ILE A 384 -24.84 25.11 25.03
N GLN A 385 -25.83 25.86 24.59
CA GLN A 385 -27.12 25.93 25.27
C GLN A 385 -28.07 24.89 24.71
N PHE A 386 -28.71 24.16 25.61
CA PHE A 386 -29.77 23.20 25.30
C PHE A 386 -31.00 23.54 26.13
N ASP A 387 -32.17 23.15 25.64
CA ASP A 387 -33.39 23.18 26.44
C ASP A 387 -33.28 22.23 27.65
N GLU A 388 -33.85 22.60 28.80
CA GLU A 388 -33.80 21.79 30.03
C GLU A 388 -34.48 20.41 29.88
N SER A 389 -35.43 20.31 28.94
CA SER A 389 -36.13 19.07 28.62
C SER A 389 -35.37 18.20 27.60
N ASP A 390 -34.35 18.74 26.94
CA ASP A 390 -33.58 18.03 25.92
C ASP A 390 -32.69 16.95 26.53
N MET A 391 -32.91 15.71 26.10
CA MET A 391 -32.09 14.56 26.49
C MET A 391 -30.64 14.70 26.01
N MET A 392 -30.41 15.31 24.85
CA MET A 392 -29.07 15.58 24.35
C MET A 392 -28.33 16.55 25.29
N GLY A 393 -29.00 17.65 25.67
CA GLY A 393 -28.48 18.60 26.65
C GLY A 393 -28.17 17.98 28.01
N ARG A 394 -29.03 17.09 28.52
CA ARG A 394 -28.75 16.34 29.76
C ARG A 394 -27.52 15.45 29.63
N GLY A 395 -27.36 14.77 28.50
CA GLY A 395 -26.17 13.97 28.20
C GLY A 395 -24.90 14.82 28.18
N MET A 396 -24.93 15.98 27.50
CA MET A 396 -23.80 16.90 27.44
C MET A 396 -23.45 17.50 28.80
N LYS A 397 -24.43 17.80 29.65
CA LYS A 397 -24.20 18.27 31.03
C LYS A 397 -23.47 17.21 31.87
N LEU A 398 -23.89 15.94 31.76
CA LEU A 398 -23.20 14.83 32.45
C LEU A 398 -21.78 14.64 31.93
N LEU A 399 -21.55 14.85 30.63
CA LEU A 399 -20.21 14.83 30.06
C LEU A 399 -19.33 15.97 30.58
N GLY A 400 -19.87 17.18 30.73
CA GLY A 400 -19.19 18.31 31.37
C GLY A 400 -18.77 17.96 32.80
N LEU A 401 -19.70 17.42 33.61
CA LEU A 401 -19.41 16.93 34.97
C LEU A 401 -18.33 15.84 34.97
N GLN A 402 -18.37 14.91 34.01
CA GLN A 402 -17.34 13.88 33.88
C GLN A 402 -15.96 14.51 33.66
N ILE A 403 -15.84 15.54 32.82
CA ILE A 403 -14.58 16.25 32.57
C ILE A 403 -14.13 17.02 33.82
N GLU A 404 -15.03 17.69 34.53
CA GLU A 404 -14.75 18.37 35.81
C GLU A 404 -14.18 17.41 36.85
N TYR A 405 -14.81 16.25 37.04
CA TYR A 405 -14.33 15.23 37.98
C TYR A 405 -12.99 14.63 37.55
N LYS A 406 -12.75 14.52 36.25
CA LYS A 406 -11.47 14.07 35.72
C LYS A 406 -10.35 15.10 35.99
N LEU A 407 -10.66 16.40 35.88
CA LEU A 407 -9.75 17.50 36.23
C LEU A 407 -9.47 17.56 37.74
N SER A 408 -10.47 17.29 38.58
CA SER A 408 -10.32 17.30 40.05
C SER A 408 -9.67 16.02 40.61
N GLY A 409 -9.66 14.94 39.82
CA GLY A 409 -9.16 13.62 40.24
C GLY A 409 -10.18 12.75 40.99
N ASP A 410 -11.45 13.15 41.06
CA ASP A 410 -12.52 12.36 41.69
C ASP A 410 -13.02 11.23 40.77
N ARG A 411 -12.28 10.12 40.78
CA ARG A 411 -12.61 8.91 39.99
C ARG A 411 -13.97 8.30 40.34
N GLY A 412 -14.46 8.50 41.56
CA GLY A 412 -15.73 7.94 42.02
C GLY A 412 -16.92 8.67 41.39
N ALA A 413 -16.85 10.00 41.40
CA ALA A 413 -17.85 10.86 40.76
C ALA A 413 -17.75 10.80 39.22
N GLU A 414 -16.52 10.76 38.67
CA GLU A 414 -16.27 10.59 37.22
C GLU A 414 -17.00 9.35 36.68
N ARG A 415 -16.81 8.18 37.33
CA ARG A 415 -17.42 6.92 36.89
C ARG A 415 -18.95 6.98 36.93
N LYS A 416 -19.54 7.61 37.95
CA LYS A 416 -20.99 7.79 38.05
C LYS A 416 -21.53 8.67 36.91
N ALA A 417 -20.90 9.81 36.68
CA ALA A 417 -21.28 10.72 35.59
C ALA A 417 -21.16 10.02 34.21
N GLN A 418 -20.10 9.24 34.01
CA GLN A 418 -19.89 8.45 32.80
C GLN A 418 -20.99 7.39 32.59
N GLU A 419 -21.36 6.65 33.63
CA GLU A 419 -22.41 5.61 33.57
C GLU A 419 -23.78 6.23 33.26
N GLU A 420 -24.10 7.37 33.87
CA GLU A 420 -25.34 8.10 33.60
C GLU A 420 -25.37 8.67 32.17
N ALA A 421 -24.27 9.28 31.71
CA ALA A 421 -24.16 9.80 30.34
C ALA A 421 -24.35 8.69 29.31
N ARG A 422 -23.69 7.54 29.50
CA ARG A 422 -23.86 6.34 28.67
C ARG A 422 -25.30 5.85 28.62
N ARG A 423 -26.03 5.91 29.74
CA ARG A 423 -27.45 5.54 29.78
C ARG A 423 -28.29 6.48 28.92
N ILE A 424 -28.10 7.79 29.05
CA ILE A 424 -28.84 8.80 28.27
C ILE A 424 -28.58 8.64 26.77
N PHE A 425 -27.31 8.58 26.36
CA PHE A 425 -26.97 8.41 24.94
C PHE A 425 -27.46 7.06 24.38
N GLY A 426 -27.40 5.98 25.17
CA GLY A 426 -27.95 4.68 24.78
C GLY A 426 -29.49 4.69 24.63
N GLU A 427 -30.21 5.49 25.40
CA GLU A 427 -31.66 5.69 25.23
C GLU A 427 -31.98 6.49 23.96
N LEU A 428 -31.22 7.54 23.67
CA LEU A 428 -31.34 8.31 22.43
C LEU A 428 -31.14 7.41 21.19
N GLU A 429 -30.11 6.55 21.20
CA GLU A 429 -29.84 5.61 20.09
C GLU A 429 -30.96 4.60 19.90
N LYS A 430 -31.59 4.14 20.99
CA LYS A 430 -32.74 3.24 20.92
C LYS A 430 -33.93 3.94 20.29
N ARG A 431 -34.19 5.20 20.66
CA ARG A 431 -35.30 6.00 20.10
C ARG A 431 -35.12 6.22 18.61
N GLU A 432 -33.93 6.61 18.17
CA GLU A 432 -33.66 6.85 16.74
C GLU A 432 -33.77 5.55 15.92
N ARG A 433 -33.18 4.45 16.40
CA ARG A 433 -33.32 3.13 15.73
C ARG A 433 -34.77 2.68 15.62
N ASN A 434 -35.57 2.91 16.65
CA ASN A 434 -37.00 2.57 16.62
C ASN A 434 -37.78 3.47 15.65
N ALA A 435 -37.44 4.76 15.57
CA ALA A 435 -38.03 5.68 14.59
C ALA A 435 -37.73 5.22 13.15
N LYS A 436 -36.45 4.93 12.82
CA LYS A 436 -36.02 4.43 11.50
C LYS A 436 -36.75 3.13 11.11
N ARG A 437 -36.89 2.17 12.05
CA ARG A 437 -37.61 0.90 11.82
C ARG A 437 -39.11 1.07 11.57
N SER A 438 -39.71 2.14 12.09
CA SER A 438 -41.15 2.39 11.96
C SER A 438 -41.56 3.09 10.66
N GLY A 439 -40.61 3.44 9.78
CA GLY A 439 -40.88 4.17 8.54
C GLY A 439 -41.42 5.59 8.74
N ARG A 440 -41.46 6.08 9.99
CA ARG A 440 -41.74 7.48 10.27
C ARG A 440 -40.57 8.32 9.75
N PRO A 441 -40.80 9.39 8.96
CA PRO A 441 -39.75 10.38 8.73
C PRO A 441 -39.23 10.81 10.10
N ASN A 442 -37.91 10.97 10.28
CA ASN A 442 -37.25 11.26 11.56
C ASN A 442 -38.07 12.24 12.44
N THR A 443 -39.04 11.77 13.23
CA THR A 443 -39.91 12.62 14.06
C THR A 443 -39.28 12.88 15.43
N LEU A 444 -37.99 12.56 15.58
CA LEU A 444 -37.12 13.22 16.56
C LEU A 444 -36.73 14.63 16.10
N ASN A 445 -36.96 14.98 14.82
CA ASN A 445 -36.75 16.33 14.24
C ASN A 445 -37.86 17.33 14.58
N ASN A 446 -38.64 17.11 15.65
CA ASN A 446 -39.70 18.05 16.06
C ASN A 446 -39.57 18.56 17.50
N SER A 447 -38.43 18.33 18.13
CA SER A 447 -37.92 19.23 19.16
C SER A 447 -36.91 20.11 18.45
N GLN A 448 -37.33 21.31 18.02
CA GLN A 448 -36.41 22.33 17.53
C GLN A 448 -35.19 22.37 18.46
N PRO A 449 -33.95 22.40 17.96
CA PRO A 449 -32.85 22.81 18.81
C PRO A 449 -33.15 24.23 19.26
N THR A 450 -33.41 24.40 20.56
CA THR A 450 -33.52 25.71 21.18
C THR A 450 -32.13 26.34 21.19
N ILE A 451 -31.66 26.78 20.01
CA ILE A 451 -30.57 27.75 19.93
C ILE A 451 -31.15 29.04 20.46
N VAL A 452 -30.95 29.32 21.75
CA VAL A 452 -31.02 30.70 22.21
C VAL A 452 -29.78 31.37 21.63
N PRO A 453 -29.92 32.41 20.79
CA PRO A 453 -28.76 33.16 20.32
C PRO A 453 -28.00 33.68 21.54
N ALA A 454 -26.68 33.44 21.58
CA ALA A 454 -25.82 34.13 22.53
C ALA A 454 -25.95 35.64 22.27
N GLN A 455 -26.38 36.39 23.29
CA GLN A 455 -26.36 37.86 23.28
C GLN A 455 -24.95 38.38 23.47
#